data_AF-A0A316ZP04-F1
#
_entry.id   AF-A0A316ZP04-F1
#
_cell.length_a   1.000
_cell.length_b   1.000
_cell.length_c   1.000
_cell.angle_alpha   90.00
_cell.angle_beta   90.00
_cell.angle_gamma   90.00
#
_symmetry.space_group_name_H-M   'P 1'
#
loop_
_entity.id
_entity.type
_entity.pdbx_description
1 polymer ?
#
loop_
_entity_poly.entity_id
_entity_poly.type
_entity_poly.pdbx_seq_one_letter_code
_entity_poly.pdbx_strand_id
1 'polypeptide(L)'
;MVGMAALTVRCGTNPEIMEESFGNNVVRIPKAPGLGLLLERPVFDSYNAKLAKQHDRDPINFNKFNDKIEEFKEREIYQRIFREEAQGNQFNTFFTHLDNYKDDQFLYLTSGGIAATKRKREGKPTEQKFEEDSEDENASGGEG
;
A
#
# COMPACT_ATOMS: atom_id res chain seq x y z
N MET A 1 -1.59 -5.38 1.17
CA MET A 1 -2.73 -5.92 0.40
C MET A 1 -2.59 -5.66 -1.09
N VAL A 2 -2.54 -4.41 -1.58
CA VAL A 2 -2.41 -4.10 -3.02
C VAL A 2 -1.18 -4.77 -3.66
N GLY A 3 -0.01 -4.67 -3.03
CA GLY A 3 1.20 -5.35 -3.50
C GLY A 3 1.06 -6.87 -3.62
N MET A 4 0.43 -7.52 -2.63
CA MET A 4 0.16 -8.97 -2.69
C MET A 4 -0.73 -9.32 -3.88
N ALA A 5 -1.86 -8.63 -4.01
CA ALA A 5 -2.81 -8.89 -5.09
C ALA A 5 -2.17 -8.69 -6.48
N ALA A 6 -1.41 -7.60 -6.65
CA ALA A 6 -0.70 -7.31 -7.89
C ALA A 6 0.30 -8.42 -8.26
N LEU A 7 1.03 -8.97 -7.29
CA LEU A 7 2.02 -10.01 -7.52
C LEU A 7 1.41 -11.38 -7.76
N THR A 8 0.38 -11.75 -7.01
CA THR A 8 -0.37 -12.99 -7.26
C THR A 8 -0.88 -13.03 -8.71
N VAL A 9 -1.44 -11.92 -9.21
CA VAL A 9 -1.91 -11.83 -10.60
C VAL A 9 -0.73 -11.81 -11.60
N ARG A 10 0.30 -10.97 -11.36
CA ARG A 10 1.46 -10.84 -12.26
C ARG A 10 2.23 -12.15 -12.42
N CYS A 11 2.39 -12.91 -11.35
CA CYS A 11 3.16 -14.15 -11.33
C CYS A 11 2.32 -15.41 -11.59
N GLY A 12 0.99 -15.29 -11.69
CA GLY A 12 0.09 -16.43 -11.83
C GLY A 12 0.13 -17.38 -10.63
N THR A 13 0.41 -16.85 -9.43
CA THR A 13 0.52 -17.63 -8.20
C THR A 13 -0.86 -18.12 -7.77
N ASN A 14 -0.91 -19.29 -7.12
CA ASN A 14 -2.14 -19.78 -6.49
C ASN A 14 -2.67 -18.73 -5.47
N PRO A 15 -3.92 -18.24 -5.60
CA PRO A 15 -4.50 -17.24 -4.70
C PRO A 15 -4.55 -17.64 -3.22
N GLU A 16 -4.47 -18.94 -2.90
CA GLU A 16 -4.42 -19.46 -1.52
C GLU A 16 -3.30 -18.83 -0.68
N ILE A 17 -2.23 -18.34 -1.34
CA ILE A 17 -1.13 -17.62 -0.67
C ILE A 17 -1.59 -16.39 0.13
N MET A 18 -2.72 -15.77 -0.25
CA MET A 18 -3.30 -14.65 0.49
C MET A 18 -3.85 -15.11 1.84
N GLU A 19 -4.51 -16.26 1.89
CA GLU A 19 -5.00 -16.84 3.15
C GLU A 19 -3.84 -17.30 4.03
N GLU A 20 -2.84 -17.96 3.44
CA GLU A 20 -1.64 -18.40 4.15
C GLU A 20 -0.86 -17.25 4.78
N SER A 21 -0.92 -16.04 4.17
CA SER A 21 -0.27 -14.83 4.68
C SER A 21 -0.86 -14.30 5.99
N PHE A 22 -2.09 -14.68 6.34
CA PHE A 22 -2.70 -14.38 7.65
C PHE A 22 -2.31 -15.39 8.73
N GLY A 23 -1.66 -16.50 8.37
CA GLY A 23 -1.19 -17.52 9.29
C GLY A 23 0.14 -17.18 9.95
N ASN A 24 0.71 -18.15 10.69
CA ASN A 24 2.02 -18.01 11.33
C ASN A 24 3.19 -18.25 10.37
N ASN A 25 3.18 -17.55 9.23
CA ASN A 25 4.23 -17.61 8.21
C ASN A 25 4.76 -16.20 7.93
N VAL A 26 6.06 -16.09 7.70
CA VAL A 26 6.66 -14.82 7.25
C VAL A 26 6.56 -14.74 5.73
N VAL A 27 5.64 -13.91 5.24
CA VAL A 27 5.50 -13.60 3.81
C VAL A 27 5.90 -12.15 3.57
N ARG A 28 7.00 -11.95 2.84
CA ARG A 28 7.53 -10.60 2.57
C ARG A 28 6.84 -10.00 1.35
N ILE A 29 5.90 -9.10 1.62
CA ILE A 29 5.10 -8.43 0.58
C ILE A 29 5.69 -7.04 0.35
N PRO A 30 6.11 -6.70 -0.88
CA PRO A 30 6.66 -5.38 -1.15
C PRO A 30 5.55 -4.32 -1.09
N LYS A 31 5.93 -3.13 -0.64
CA LYS A 31 5.03 -1.98 -0.49
C LYS A 31 4.78 -1.37 -1.86
N ALA A 32 3.53 -1.35 -2.30
CA ALA A 32 3.14 -0.70 -3.55
C ALA A 32 3.36 0.83 -3.46
N PRO A 33 3.64 1.51 -4.58
CA PRO A 33 3.78 2.97 -4.60
C PRO A 33 2.53 3.70 -4.06
N GLY A 34 2.75 4.79 -3.33
CA GLY A 34 1.68 5.61 -2.76
C GLY A 34 0.99 6.55 -3.74
N LEU A 35 1.52 6.72 -4.96
CA LEU A 35 1.01 7.67 -5.95
C LEU A 35 -0.49 7.49 -6.23
N GLY A 36 -0.96 6.24 -6.31
CA GLY A 36 -2.38 5.95 -6.57
C GLY A 36 -3.27 5.88 -5.32
N LEU A 37 -2.72 6.13 -4.12
CA LEU A 37 -3.45 5.98 -2.88
C LEU A 37 -4.26 7.25 -2.59
N LEU A 38 -5.59 7.10 -2.53
CA LEU A 38 -6.52 8.17 -2.24
C LEU A 38 -7.43 7.79 -1.07
N LEU A 39 -7.45 8.63 -0.03
CA LEU A 39 -8.46 8.56 1.01
C LEU A 39 -9.77 9.16 0.47
N GLU A 40 -10.73 8.31 0.15
CA GLU A 40 -11.98 8.73 -0.50
C GLU A 40 -12.89 9.51 0.45
N ARG A 41 -13.26 8.92 1.60
CA ARG A 41 -14.16 9.56 2.56
C ARG A 41 -14.04 9.00 3.97
N PRO A 42 -14.17 9.84 5.01
CA PRO A 42 -14.47 9.39 6.36
C PRO A 42 -15.94 8.94 6.48
N VAL A 43 -16.20 7.94 7.33
CA VAL A 43 -17.55 7.40 7.57
C VAL A 43 -17.98 7.71 9.00
N PHE A 44 -19.10 8.43 9.16
CA PHE A 44 -19.60 8.89 10.46
C PHE A 44 -20.89 8.18 10.92
N ASP A 45 -21.28 7.09 10.26
CA ASP A 45 -22.58 6.42 10.48
C ASP A 45 -22.80 6.01 11.94
N SER A 46 -21.80 5.39 12.57
CA SER A 46 -21.88 4.97 13.98
C SER A 46 -21.92 6.15 14.95
N TYR A 47 -21.21 7.25 14.64
CA TYR A 47 -21.24 8.48 15.43
C TYR A 47 -22.63 9.13 15.37
N ASN A 48 -23.16 9.30 14.15
CA ASN A 48 -24.46 9.90 13.90
C ASN A 48 -25.59 9.09 14.56
N ALA A 49 -25.51 7.75 14.51
CA ALA A 49 -26.54 6.88 15.07
C ALA A 49 -26.60 6.88 16.61
N LYS A 50 -25.45 7.06 17.29
CA LYS A 50 -25.35 6.95 18.75
C LYS A 50 -25.14 8.30 19.41
N LEU A 51 -23.97 8.90 19.19
CA LEU A 51 -23.50 10.05 19.96
C LEU A 51 -24.21 11.35 19.56
N ALA A 52 -24.43 11.56 18.26
CA ALA A 52 -25.14 12.76 17.80
C ALA A 52 -26.57 12.79 18.38
N LYS A 53 -27.29 11.68 18.28
CA LYS A 53 -28.65 11.53 18.84
C LYS A 53 -28.68 11.64 20.37
N GLN A 54 -27.72 11.03 21.08
CA GLN A 54 -27.66 11.07 22.54
C GLN A 54 -27.38 12.46 23.09
N HIS A 55 -26.58 13.26 22.38
CA HIS A 55 -26.16 14.60 22.80
C HIS A 55 -26.92 15.72 22.08
N ASP A 56 -28.01 15.40 21.38
CA ASP A 56 -28.84 16.34 20.60
C ASP A 56 -28.00 17.24 19.66
N ARG A 57 -27.06 16.61 18.92
CA ARG A 57 -26.19 17.28 17.95
C ARG A 57 -26.62 16.96 16.53
N ASP A 58 -26.34 17.90 15.63
CA ASP A 58 -26.54 17.70 14.20
C ASP A 58 -25.66 16.56 13.65
N PRO A 59 -26.21 15.69 12.79
CA PRO A 59 -25.44 14.64 12.11
C PRO A 59 -24.33 15.21 11.22
N ILE A 60 -23.16 14.59 11.27
CA ILE A 60 -22.06 14.90 10.36
C ILE A 60 -22.35 14.26 9.01
N ASN A 61 -22.58 15.08 7.99
CA ASN A 61 -22.87 14.63 6.63
C ASN A 61 -22.20 15.54 5.60
N PHE A 62 -21.28 14.96 4.83
CA PHE A 62 -20.55 15.64 3.76
C PHE A 62 -21.18 15.44 2.37
N ASN A 63 -22.22 14.61 2.24
CA ASN A 63 -22.85 14.31 0.96
C ASN A 63 -23.39 15.55 0.25
N LYS A 64 -23.74 16.60 1.01
CA LYS A 64 -24.16 17.91 0.48
C LYS A 64 -23.08 18.62 -0.35
N PHE A 65 -21.83 18.17 -0.28
CA PHE A 65 -20.70 18.72 -1.03
C PHE A 65 -20.14 17.74 -2.06
N ASN A 66 -20.82 16.63 -2.34
CA ASN A 66 -20.32 15.59 -3.26
C ASN A 66 -19.91 16.18 -4.61
N ASP A 67 -20.72 17.05 -5.22
CA ASP A 67 -20.40 17.65 -6.51
C ASP A 67 -19.06 18.41 -6.48
N LYS A 68 -18.80 19.16 -5.40
CA LYS A 68 -17.54 19.91 -5.21
C LYS A 68 -16.36 18.97 -4.93
N ILE A 69 -16.60 17.89 -4.20
CA ILE A 69 -15.58 16.89 -3.88
C ILE A 69 -15.19 16.12 -5.14
N GLU A 70 -16.16 15.69 -5.94
CA GLU A 70 -15.91 14.99 -7.21
C GLU A 70 -15.19 15.89 -8.22
N GLU A 71 -15.62 17.15 -8.39
CA GLU A 71 -14.93 18.11 -9.25
C GLU A 71 -13.46 18.30 -8.84
N PHE A 72 -13.20 18.40 -7.53
CA PHE A 72 -11.85 18.52 -7.00
C PHE A 72 -11.03 17.24 -7.21
N LYS A 73 -11.60 16.06 -6.94
CA LYS A 73 -10.93 14.76 -7.15
C LYS A 73 -10.49 14.60 -8.60
N GLU A 74 -11.38 14.88 -9.54
CA GLU A 74 -11.08 14.80 -10.96
C GLU A 74 -9.99 15.79 -11.34
N ARG A 75 -10.18 17.09 -11.04
CA ARG A 75 -9.28 18.16 -11.51
C ARG A 75 -7.89 18.10 -10.88
N GLU A 76 -7.82 17.90 -9.56
CA GLU A 76 -6.57 18.11 -8.80
C GLU A 76 -5.88 16.80 -8.42
N ILE A 77 -6.63 15.70 -8.24
CA ILE A 77 -6.07 14.43 -7.77
C ILE A 77 -5.82 13.48 -8.94
N TYR A 78 -6.86 13.05 -9.65
CA TYR A 78 -6.73 12.05 -10.71
C TYR A 78 -5.85 12.54 -11.85
N GLN A 79 -6.06 13.77 -12.33
CA GLN A 79 -5.20 14.36 -13.37
C GLN A 79 -3.72 14.42 -12.95
N ARG A 80 -3.45 14.69 -11.67
CA ARG A 80 -2.08 14.72 -11.15
C ARG A 80 -1.47 13.33 -11.06
N ILE A 81 -2.22 12.33 -10.56
CA ILE A 81 -1.79 10.92 -10.54
C ILE A 81 -1.41 10.46 -11.94
N PHE A 82 -2.27 10.71 -12.95
CA PHE A 82 -1.99 10.31 -14.32
C PHE A 82 -0.77 11.02 -14.91
N ARG A 83 -0.64 12.33 -14.68
CA ARG A 83 0.51 13.11 -15.16
C ARG A 83 1.81 12.62 -14.53
N GLU A 84 1.82 12.42 -13.22
CA GLU A 84 3.00 11.97 -12.49
C GLU A 84 3.39 10.54 -12.88
N GLU A 85 2.42 9.64 -13.10
CA GLU A 85 2.74 8.28 -13.58
C GLU A 85 3.26 8.29 -15.02
N ALA A 86 2.67 9.09 -15.91
CA ALA A 86 3.12 9.20 -17.29
C ALA A 86 4.56 9.75 -17.42
N GLN A 87 4.96 10.63 -16.50
CA GLN A 87 6.31 11.22 -16.48
C GLN A 87 7.31 10.35 -15.71
N GLY A 88 6.93 9.88 -14.52
CA GLY A 88 7.81 9.21 -13.57
C GLY A 88 7.86 7.69 -13.72
N ASN A 89 6.86 7.06 -14.36
CA ASN A 89 6.75 5.62 -14.51
C ASN A 89 6.96 4.87 -13.17
N GLN A 90 6.33 5.34 -12.09
CA GLN A 90 6.63 4.85 -10.74
C GLN A 90 6.25 3.39 -10.59
N PHE A 91 5.09 2.97 -11.12
CA PHE A 91 4.69 1.56 -11.07
C PHE A 91 5.58 0.68 -11.94
N ASN A 92 5.99 1.16 -13.11
CA ASN A 92 6.92 0.40 -13.95
C ASN A 92 8.28 0.22 -13.27
N THR A 93 8.79 1.27 -12.62
CA THR A 93 10.04 1.23 -11.86
C THR A 93 9.93 0.26 -10.68
N PHE A 94 8.81 0.28 -9.96
CA PHE A 94 8.52 -0.65 -8.88
C PHE A 94 8.58 -2.12 -9.34
N PHE A 95 7.91 -2.47 -10.45
CA PHE A 95 7.95 -3.83 -10.97
C PHE A 95 9.32 -4.21 -11.52
N THR A 96 9.99 -3.28 -12.22
CA THR A 96 11.35 -3.50 -12.73
C THR A 96 12.33 -3.78 -11.60
N HIS A 97 12.23 -3.04 -10.49
CA HIS A 97 13.05 -3.28 -9.31
C HIS A 97 12.80 -4.68 -8.74
N LEU A 98 11.53 -5.06 -8.59
CA LEU A 98 11.15 -6.36 -8.05
C LEU A 98 11.61 -7.52 -8.93
N ASP A 99 11.45 -7.42 -10.25
CA ASP A 99 11.83 -8.46 -11.21
C ASP A 99 13.35 -8.67 -11.24
N ASN A 100 14.14 -7.62 -10.95
CA ASN A 100 15.59 -7.69 -10.87
C ASN A 100 16.11 -8.09 -9.48
N TYR A 101 15.25 -8.13 -8.46
CA TYR A 101 15.64 -8.43 -7.09
C TYR A 101 15.88 -9.94 -6.89
N LYS A 102 17.15 -10.33 -6.77
CA LYS A 102 17.57 -11.75 -6.70
C LYS A 102 17.61 -12.27 -5.26
N ASP A 103 16.44 -12.38 -4.64
CA ASP A 103 16.31 -12.92 -3.28
C ASP A 103 15.30 -14.08 -3.25
N ASP A 104 15.59 -15.08 -2.42
CA ASP A 104 14.75 -16.26 -2.22
C ASP A 104 13.45 -15.90 -1.48
N GLN A 105 13.39 -14.70 -0.89
CA GLN A 105 12.22 -14.16 -0.21
C GLN A 105 10.96 -14.06 -1.07
N PHE A 106 11.09 -13.93 -2.39
CA PHE A 106 9.94 -13.86 -3.31
C PHE A 106 9.55 -15.20 -3.92
N LEU A 107 10.22 -16.29 -3.56
CA LEU A 107 9.92 -17.62 -4.11
C LEU A 107 8.53 -18.13 -3.74
N TYR A 108 7.85 -17.53 -2.75
CA TYR A 108 6.45 -17.83 -2.45
C TYR A 108 5.50 -17.52 -3.62
N LEU A 109 5.92 -16.67 -4.57
CA LEU A 109 5.15 -16.36 -5.79
C LEU A 109 5.25 -17.47 -6.84
N THR A 110 6.14 -18.44 -6.65
CA THR A 110 6.31 -19.59 -7.56
C THR A 110 5.46 -20.78 -7.14
N SER A 111 5.45 -21.84 -7.95
CA SER A 111 4.80 -23.11 -7.61
C SER A 111 5.35 -23.78 -6.33
N GLY A 112 6.51 -23.34 -5.83
CA GLY A 112 7.08 -23.85 -4.59
C GLY A 112 6.46 -23.28 -3.31
N GLY A 113 5.63 -22.23 -3.41
CA GLY A 113 4.93 -21.62 -2.28
C GLY A 113 5.85 -21.15 -1.15
N ILE A 114 5.29 -20.96 0.06
CA ILE A 114 6.05 -20.49 1.23
C ILE A 114 7.22 -21.42 1.58
N ALA A 115 7.11 -22.72 1.29
CA ALA A 115 8.20 -23.66 1.54
C ALA A 115 9.49 -23.32 0.77
N ALA A 116 9.36 -22.70 -0.41
CA ALA A 116 10.50 -22.33 -1.24
C ALA A 116 11.33 -21.17 -0.63
N THR A 117 10.73 -20.30 0.17
CA THR A 117 11.43 -19.16 0.81
C THR A 117 12.30 -19.56 1.99
N LYS A 118 12.14 -20.80 2.51
CA LYS A 118 12.88 -21.34 3.65
C LYS A 118 14.19 -22.01 3.25
N ARG A 119 14.48 -22.16 1.96
CA ARG A 119 15.71 -22.79 1.47
C ARG A 119 16.87 -21.80 1.62
N LYS A 120 17.91 -22.20 2.34
CA LYS A 120 19.15 -21.41 2.45
C LYS A 120 19.98 -21.65 1.18
N ARG A 121 20.24 -20.61 0.38
CA ARG A 121 21.23 -20.70 -0.71
C ARG A 121 22.61 -20.98 -0.11
N GLU A 122 23.15 -22.17 -0.36
CA GLU A 122 24.56 -22.47 -0.11
C GLU A 122 25.39 -21.68 -1.13
N GLY A 123 25.98 -20.54 -0.73
CA GLY A 123 27.08 -19.93 -1.49
C GLY A 123 27.05 -18.42 -1.82
N LYS A 124 26.45 -17.52 -1.02
CA LYS A 124 26.76 -16.07 -1.14
C LYS A 124 27.04 -15.41 0.21
N PRO A 125 28.01 -14.46 0.26
CA PRO A 125 28.35 -13.75 1.48
C PRO A 125 27.24 -12.77 1.84
N THR A 126 26.97 -12.67 3.14
CA THR A 126 26.00 -11.77 3.76
C THR A 126 26.20 -10.33 3.31
N GLU A 127 25.31 -9.80 2.47
CA GLU A 127 25.22 -8.36 2.24
C GLU A 127 24.40 -7.68 3.35
N GLN A 128 24.74 -6.42 3.57
CA GLN A 128 24.65 -5.66 4.82
C GLN A 128 23.21 -5.45 5.34
N LYS A 129 23.09 -5.44 6.68
CA LYS A 129 21.92 -4.90 7.38
C LYS A 129 21.66 -3.48 6.88
N PHE A 130 20.51 -3.25 6.27
CA PHE A 130 19.96 -1.90 6.18
C PHE A 130 19.56 -1.48 7.59
N GLU A 131 20.27 -0.49 8.14
CA GLU A 131 19.75 0.30 9.25
C GLU A 131 18.54 1.06 8.71
N GLU A 132 17.41 0.94 9.41
CA GLU A 132 16.25 1.79 9.20
C GLU A 132 16.68 3.22 9.58
N ASP A 133 17.02 4.04 8.58
CA ASP A 133 16.99 5.48 8.74
C ASP A 133 15.51 5.85 8.94
N SER A 134 15.11 5.92 10.21
CA SER A 134 13.94 6.65 10.62
C SER A 134 14.17 8.11 10.24
N GLU A 135 13.65 8.52 9.08
CA GLU A 135 13.54 9.92 8.73
C GLU A 135 12.68 10.61 9.82
N ASP A 136 13.38 11.31 10.71
CA ASP A 136 12.84 12.31 11.62
C ASP A 136 12.07 13.35 10.81
N GLU A 137 10.74 13.21 10.72
CA GLU A 137 9.86 14.35 10.47
C GLU A 137 9.81 15.24 11.72
N ASN A 138 10.91 15.92 12.02
CA ASN A 138 10.90 17.06 12.93
C ASN A 138 10.86 18.36 12.11
N ALA A 139 9.74 18.57 11.41
CA ALA A 139 9.39 19.85 10.84
C ALA A 139 8.66 20.69 11.90
N SER A 140 9.42 21.23 12.87
CA SER A 140 8.96 22.30 13.73
C SER A 140 10.00 23.43 13.77
N GLY A 141 10.14 24.11 12.64
CA GLY A 141 10.68 25.46 12.58
C GLY A 141 9.52 26.45 12.59
N GLY A 142 9.40 27.23 13.67
CA GLY A 142 8.42 28.30 13.79
C GLY A 142 8.57 29.06 15.09
N GLU A 143 9.58 29.93 15.15
CA GLU A 143 9.52 31.12 16.02
C GLU A 143 8.58 32.14 15.36
N GLY A 144 7.67 32.70 16.16
CA GLY A 144 6.71 33.74 15.78
C GLY A 144 5.61 33.90 16.81
#